data_AF-A0AAI9F1X7-F1
#
_entry.id   AF-A0AAI9F1X7-F1
#
_cell.length_a   1.000
_cell.length_b   1.000
_cell.length_c   1.000
_cell.angle_alpha   90.00
_cell.angle_beta   90.00
_cell.angle_gamma   90.00
#
_symmetry.space_group_name_H-M   'P 1'
#
loop_
_entity.id
_entity.type
_entity.pdbx_description
1 polymer ?
#
loop_
_entity_poly.entity_id
_entity_poly.type
_entity_poly.pdbx_seq_one_letter_code
_entity_poly.pdbx_strand_id
1 'polypeptide(L)'
;MKEVFKYTFLTVAEWKKFLFVVLIISILTLIEPFPFIGITANIFEKLLYISIGVFLIYLVKNSNSPDNYFENLKRNGFGSFLFHYIPASSGILLGLFIIGTFWAIFFILILQFTNSMYIIASPHNIFLKITSSPFITQVLIGFYLIYLLFFSYIFLGKFGNSLTKTNFKDAFLTIVSSLIDFSYWVKTFNIKYFLIYLIWSFITSIIYFFTAIGFIFIIYPTILQNPNLSLILIPLLVSIYTILAYFTFFSSYFADKTTRN
;
A
#
# COMPACT_ATOMS: atom_id res chain seq x y z
N MET A 1 3.47 -9.85 -15.36
CA MET A 1 3.68 -8.43 -15.72
C MET A 1 2.78 -7.91 -16.83
N LYS A 2 2.67 -8.57 -18.00
CA LYS A 2 1.75 -8.11 -19.07
C LYS A 2 0.32 -7.87 -18.57
N GLU A 3 -0.21 -8.81 -17.78
CA GLU A 3 -1.55 -8.68 -17.19
C GLU A 3 -1.65 -7.51 -16.20
N VAL A 4 -0.65 -7.30 -15.35
CA VAL A 4 -0.59 -6.19 -14.38
C VAL A 4 -0.75 -4.85 -15.10
N PHE A 5 0.08 -4.57 -16.11
CA PHE A 5 -0.01 -3.33 -16.87
C PHE A 5 -1.33 -3.23 -17.63
N LYS A 6 -1.77 -4.33 -18.25
CA LYS A 6 -3.04 -4.36 -19.00
C LYS A 6 -4.22 -3.93 -18.13
N TYR A 7 -4.41 -4.55 -16.97
CA TYR A 7 -5.53 -4.21 -16.08
C TYR A 7 -5.38 -2.83 -15.43
N THR A 8 -4.14 -2.41 -15.12
CA THR A 8 -3.87 -1.04 -14.62
C THR A 8 -4.36 -0.01 -15.63
N PHE A 9 -3.90 -0.09 -16.89
CA PHE A 9 -4.26 0.90 -17.90
C PHE A 9 -5.71 0.78 -18.37
N LEU A 10 -6.32 -0.41 -18.41
CA LEU A 10 -7.76 -0.55 -18.66
C LEU A 10 -8.59 0.13 -17.57
N THR A 11 -8.15 0.08 -16.31
CA THR A 11 -8.84 0.76 -15.21
C THR A 11 -8.74 2.28 -15.36
N VAL A 12 -7.56 2.78 -15.72
CA VAL A 12 -7.32 4.21 -15.97
C VAL A 12 -8.08 4.69 -17.21
N ALA A 13 -8.22 3.85 -18.23
CA ALA A 13 -8.94 4.16 -19.46
C ALA A 13 -10.44 4.45 -19.22
N GLU A 14 -11.02 3.97 -18.10
CA GLU A 14 -12.32 4.44 -17.64
C GLU A 14 -12.16 5.80 -16.94
N TRP A 15 -11.86 6.81 -17.75
CA TRP A 15 -11.44 8.13 -17.30
C TRP A 15 -12.43 8.80 -16.35
N LYS A 16 -13.73 8.55 -16.50
CA LYS A 16 -14.76 9.12 -15.62
C LYS A 16 -14.58 8.65 -14.18
N LYS A 17 -14.34 7.35 -13.98
CA LYS A 17 -14.07 6.77 -12.66
C LYS A 17 -12.72 7.18 -12.12
N PHE A 18 -11.71 7.20 -12.98
CA PHE A 18 -10.38 7.65 -12.62
C PHE A 18 -10.39 9.09 -12.11
N LEU A 19 -10.93 10.04 -12.88
CA LEU A 19 -11.01 11.45 -12.48
C LEU A 19 -11.87 11.66 -11.25
N PHE A 20 -12.95 10.89 -11.09
CA PHE A 20 -13.79 10.97 -9.90
C PHE A 20 -13.04 10.54 -8.63
N VAL A 21 -12.25 9.46 -8.69
CA VAL A 21 -11.36 9.06 -7.59
C VAL A 21 -10.35 10.15 -7.32
N VAL A 22 -9.67 10.66 -8.35
CA VAL A 22 -8.69 11.73 -8.20
C VAL A 22 -9.30 12.95 -7.50
N LEU A 23 -10.51 13.35 -7.89
CA LEU A 23 -11.20 14.48 -7.29
C LEU A 23 -11.51 14.25 -5.81
N ILE A 24 -12.11 13.11 -5.46
CA ILE A 24 -12.46 12.79 -4.06
C ILE A 24 -11.20 12.72 -3.21
N ILE A 25 -10.17 12.01 -3.66
CA ILE A 25 -8.94 11.85 -2.90
C ILE A 25 -8.22 13.19 -2.77
N SER A 26 -8.19 14.03 -3.81
CA SER A 26 -7.60 15.38 -3.71
C SER A 26 -8.27 16.24 -2.65
N ILE A 27 -9.60 16.14 -2.51
CA ILE A 27 -10.34 16.84 -1.45
C ILE A 27 -9.91 16.30 -0.08
N LEU A 28 -9.78 14.97 0.08
CA LEU A 28 -9.33 14.38 1.34
C LEU A 28 -7.90 14.80 1.68
N THR A 29 -6.97 14.76 0.72
CA THR A 29 -5.57 15.19 0.88
C THR A 29 -5.46 16.67 1.28
N LEU A 30 -6.35 17.54 0.77
CA LEU A 30 -6.40 18.95 1.17
C LEU A 30 -6.81 19.16 2.63
N ILE A 31 -7.54 18.20 3.21
CA ILE A 31 -8.05 18.27 4.59
C ILE A 31 -7.08 17.59 5.58
N GLU A 32 -6.15 16.75 5.11
CA GLU A 32 -5.15 16.07 5.94
C GLU A 32 -4.31 16.99 6.85
N PRO A 33 -3.96 18.24 6.48
CA PRO A 33 -3.20 19.12 7.36
C PRO A 33 -3.95 19.58 8.61
N PHE A 34 -5.28 19.42 8.68
CA PHE A 34 -6.08 19.88 9.82
C PHE A 34 -6.10 18.85 10.96
N PRO A 35 -5.91 19.28 12.24
CA PRO A 35 -5.90 18.37 13.39
C PRO A 35 -7.21 17.57 13.53
N PHE A 36 -7.10 16.32 13.96
CA PHE A 36 -8.20 15.34 14.14
C PHE A 36 -8.96 14.97 12.85
N ILE A 37 -9.50 15.95 12.14
CA ILE A 37 -10.21 15.76 10.86
C ILE A 37 -9.27 15.15 9.83
N GLY A 38 -8.01 15.59 9.78
CA GLY A 38 -7.01 15.07 8.87
C GLY A 38 -6.66 13.59 9.12
N ILE A 39 -6.66 13.15 10.39
CA ILE A 39 -6.47 11.73 10.72
C ILE A 39 -7.64 10.91 10.19
N THR A 40 -8.87 11.38 10.41
CA THR A 40 -10.07 10.72 9.88
C THR A 40 -10.08 10.70 8.35
N ALA A 41 -9.70 11.81 7.70
CA ALA A 41 -9.61 11.92 6.26
C ALA A 41 -8.59 10.94 5.66
N ASN A 42 -7.41 10.82 6.27
CA ASN A 42 -6.39 9.87 5.83
C ASN A 42 -6.86 8.41 5.97
N ILE A 43 -7.46 8.04 7.12
CA ILE A 43 -8.04 6.71 7.32
C ILE A 43 -9.11 6.43 6.27
N PHE A 44 -9.99 7.40 6.00
CA PHE A 44 -11.04 7.28 5.01
C PHE A 44 -10.50 7.17 3.58
N GLU A 45 -9.47 7.94 3.23
CA GLU A 45 -8.75 7.82 1.95
C GLU A 45 -8.21 6.40 1.76
N LYS A 46 -7.47 5.86 2.73
CA LYS A 46 -6.89 4.51 2.61
C LYS A 46 -7.97 3.43 2.49
N LEU A 47 -9.08 3.62 3.22
CA LEU A 47 -10.24 2.75 3.17
C LEU A 47 -10.96 2.81 1.80
N LEU A 48 -11.04 3.98 1.16
CA LEU A 48 -11.54 4.08 -0.22
C LEU A 48 -10.62 3.37 -1.20
N TYR A 49 -9.32 3.60 -1.13
CA TYR A 49 -8.36 2.96 -2.03
C TYR A 49 -8.41 1.43 -1.95
N ILE A 50 -8.41 0.88 -0.73
CA ILE A 50 -8.45 -0.56 -0.55
C ILE A 50 -9.80 -1.13 -1.01
N SER A 51 -10.92 -0.44 -0.74
CA SER A 51 -12.24 -0.84 -1.26
C SER A 51 -12.27 -0.91 -2.79
N ILE A 52 -11.69 0.09 -3.47
CA ILE A 52 -11.49 0.06 -4.92
C ILE A 52 -10.60 -1.14 -5.30
N GLY A 53 -9.51 -1.38 -4.59
CA GLY A 53 -8.65 -2.54 -4.83
C GLY A 53 -9.41 -3.87 -4.81
N VAL A 54 -10.22 -4.11 -3.77
CA VAL A 54 -11.07 -5.31 -3.68
C VAL A 54 -12.05 -5.37 -4.85
N PHE A 55 -12.67 -4.25 -5.21
CA PHE A 55 -13.59 -4.17 -6.34
C PHE A 55 -12.92 -4.55 -7.67
N LEU A 56 -11.74 -3.99 -7.95
CA LEU A 56 -10.99 -4.26 -9.17
C LEU A 56 -10.58 -5.74 -9.25
N ILE A 57 -10.11 -6.33 -8.15
CA ILE A 57 -9.73 -7.74 -8.11
C ILE A 57 -10.95 -8.65 -8.26
N TYR A 58 -12.08 -8.29 -7.66
CA TYR A 58 -13.34 -9.00 -7.86
C TYR A 58 -13.75 -9.03 -9.34
N LEU A 59 -13.64 -7.90 -10.04
CA LEU A 59 -13.92 -7.84 -11.48
C LEU A 59 -12.95 -8.71 -12.29
N VAL A 60 -11.64 -8.63 -12.04
CA VAL A 60 -10.64 -9.46 -12.74
C VAL A 60 -10.93 -10.96 -12.55
N LYS A 61 -11.34 -11.37 -11.36
CA LYS A 61 -11.65 -12.78 -11.04
C LYS A 61 -12.89 -13.28 -11.78
N ASN A 62 -13.90 -12.41 -11.95
CA ASN A 62 -15.20 -12.79 -12.52
C ASN A 62 -15.33 -12.46 -14.01
N SER A 63 -14.30 -11.87 -14.62
CA SER A 63 -14.28 -11.56 -16.04
C SER A 63 -13.43 -12.56 -16.82
N ASN A 64 -14.05 -13.18 -17.82
CA ASN A 64 -13.38 -14.16 -18.68
C ASN A 64 -12.44 -13.51 -19.70
N SER A 65 -12.63 -12.22 -19.99
CA SER A 65 -11.79 -11.45 -20.92
C SER A 65 -11.58 -10.02 -20.42
N PRO A 66 -10.53 -9.34 -20.90
CA PRO A 66 -10.27 -7.94 -20.55
C PRO A 66 -11.34 -6.96 -21.06
N ASP A 67 -12.04 -7.31 -22.13
CA ASP A 67 -13.16 -6.50 -22.64
C ASP A 67 -14.36 -6.62 -21.70
N ASN A 68 -14.69 -7.84 -21.26
CA ASN A 68 -15.72 -8.09 -20.26
C ASN A 68 -15.37 -7.41 -18.92
N TYR A 69 -14.09 -7.40 -18.53
CA TYR A 69 -13.61 -6.63 -17.37
C TYR A 69 -13.93 -5.13 -17.52
N PHE A 70 -13.61 -4.54 -18.66
CA PHE A 70 -13.81 -3.11 -18.91
C PHE A 70 -15.30 -2.74 -19.01
N GLU A 71 -16.12 -3.58 -19.63
CA GLU A 71 -17.58 -3.42 -19.66
C GLU A 71 -18.19 -3.50 -18.27
N ASN A 72 -17.80 -4.48 -17.45
CA ASN A 72 -18.25 -4.55 -16.06
C ASN A 72 -17.77 -3.36 -15.23
N LEU A 73 -16.56 -2.87 -15.47
CA LEU A 73 -16.07 -1.65 -14.85
C LEU A 73 -16.96 -0.47 -15.25
N LYS A 74 -17.34 -0.31 -16.51
CA LYS A 74 -18.26 0.75 -16.96
C LYS A 74 -19.66 0.64 -16.38
N ARG A 75 -20.22 -0.58 -16.35
CA ARG A 75 -21.62 -0.83 -15.96
C ARG A 75 -21.88 -0.54 -14.49
N ASN A 76 -20.92 -0.84 -13.61
CA ASN A 76 -21.09 -0.63 -12.18
C ASN A 76 -21.03 0.86 -11.83
N GLY A 77 -21.97 1.35 -11.02
CA GLY A 77 -22.00 2.76 -10.58
C GLY A 77 -20.81 3.17 -9.69
N PHE A 78 -20.61 4.48 -9.53
CA PHE A 78 -19.56 5.04 -8.65
C PHE A 78 -19.68 4.58 -7.20
N GLY A 79 -20.92 4.50 -6.68
CA GLY A 79 -21.16 4.02 -5.32
C GLY A 79 -20.68 2.59 -5.09
N SER A 80 -20.94 1.69 -6.04
CA SER A 80 -20.44 0.32 -5.95
C SER A 80 -18.91 0.25 -6.07
N PHE A 81 -18.34 1.08 -6.94
CA PHE A 81 -16.91 1.13 -7.18
C PHE A 81 -16.11 1.59 -5.95
N LEU A 82 -16.64 2.55 -5.19
CA LEU A 82 -15.99 3.12 -4.01
C LEU A 82 -16.35 2.40 -2.71
N PHE A 83 -17.63 2.06 -2.52
CA PHE A 83 -18.16 1.74 -1.19
C PHE A 83 -18.64 0.30 -1.01
N HIS A 84 -18.76 -0.49 -2.07
CA HIS A 84 -19.35 -1.84 -1.94
C HIS A 84 -18.50 -2.76 -1.05
N TYR A 85 -17.17 -2.61 -1.07
CA TYR A 85 -16.24 -3.47 -0.34
C TYR A 85 -15.63 -2.80 0.89
N ILE A 86 -16.31 -1.81 1.47
CA ILE A 86 -15.90 -1.16 2.72
C ILE A 86 -15.70 -2.16 3.87
N PRO A 87 -16.56 -3.20 4.05
CA PRO A 87 -16.33 -4.21 5.08
C PRO A 87 -15.00 -4.97 4.90
N ALA A 88 -14.71 -5.44 3.67
CA ALA A 88 -13.44 -6.11 3.38
C ALA A 88 -12.25 -5.16 3.57
N SER A 89 -12.36 -3.94 3.05
CA SER A 89 -11.36 -2.89 3.19
C SER A 89 -11.03 -2.57 4.65
N SER A 90 -12.05 -2.49 5.50
CA SER A 90 -11.88 -2.27 6.94
C SER A 90 -11.10 -3.42 7.59
N GLY A 91 -11.37 -4.66 7.19
CA GLY A 91 -10.65 -5.84 7.65
C GLY A 91 -9.18 -5.82 7.23
N ILE A 92 -8.90 -5.47 5.98
CA ILE A 92 -7.52 -5.29 5.49
C ILE A 92 -6.82 -4.17 6.28
N LEU A 93 -7.43 -2.99 6.37
CA LEU A 93 -6.84 -1.83 7.03
C LEU A 93 -6.51 -2.09 8.50
N LEU A 94 -7.44 -2.73 9.24
CA LEU A 94 -7.19 -3.12 10.62
C LEU A 94 -6.04 -4.12 10.74
N GLY A 95 -5.98 -5.12 9.86
CA GLY A 95 -4.89 -6.08 9.90
C GLY A 95 -3.54 -5.46 9.50
N LEU A 96 -3.51 -4.50 8.58
CA LEU A 96 -2.31 -3.70 8.28
C LEU A 96 -1.85 -2.90 9.50
N PHE A 97 -2.79 -2.30 10.23
CA PHE A 97 -2.50 -1.59 11.48
C PHE A 97 -1.87 -2.52 12.53
N ILE A 98 -2.42 -3.73 12.71
CA ILE A 98 -1.86 -4.74 13.64
C ILE A 98 -0.46 -5.17 13.21
N ILE A 99 -0.23 -5.44 11.93
CA ILE A 99 1.08 -5.80 11.39
C ILE A 99 2.09 -4.68 11.63
N GLY A 100 1.73 -3.43 11.31
CA GLY A 100 2.60 -2.27 11.55
C GLY A 100 2.93 -2.10 13.04
N THR A 101 1.94 -2.28 13.90
CA THR A 101 2.10 -2.22 15.37
C THR A 101 3.02 -3.34 15.87
N PHE A 102 2.88 -4.57 15.33
CA PHE A 102 3.76 -5.69 15.67
C PHE A 102 5.22 -5.37 15.38
N TRP A 103 5.53 -4.85 14.18
CA TRP A 103 6.90 -4.49 13.80
C TRP A 103 7.45 -3.34 14.65
N ALA A 104 6.64 -2.30 14.90
CA ALA A 104 7.03 -1.18 15.75
C ALA A 104 7.34 -1.63 17.19
N ILE A 105 6.46 -2.46 17.79
CA ILE A 105 6.67 -3.01 19.14
C ILE A 105 7.91 -3.90 19.16
N PHE A 106 8.10 -4.77 18.16
CA PHE A 106 9.27 -5.64 18.12
C PHE A 106 10.58 -4.84 18.06
N PHE A 107 10.61 -3.77 17.28
CA PHE A 107 11.75 -2.84 17.24
C PHE A 107 11.99 -2.16 18.59
N ILE A 108 10.93 -1.63 19.23
CA ILE A 108 11.03 -0.99 20.54
C ILE A 108 11.52 -1.98 21.62
N LEU A 109 11.03 -3.23 21.61
CA LEU A 109 11.45 -4.26 22.54
C LEU A 109 12.95 -4.58 22.42
N ILE A 110 13.47 -4.66 21.19
CA ILE A 110 14.92 -4.83 20.96
C ILE A 110 15.69 -3.69 21.62
N LEU A 111 15.27 -2.44 21.37
CA LEU A 111 15.95 -1.26 21.91
C LEU A 111 15.84 -1.15 23.43
N GLN A 112 14.69 -1.52 24.00
CA GLN A 112 14.50 -1.52 25.45
C GLN A 112 15.35 -2.60 26.11
N PHE A 113 15.39 -3.81 25.55
CA PHE A 113 16.17 -4.92 26.05
C PHE A 113 17.67 -4.61 26.07
N THR A 114 18.17 -3.86 25.09
CA THR A 114 19.59 -3.49 24.99
C THR A 114 19.91 -2.10 25.54
N ASN A 115 19.00 -1.47 26.29
CA ASN A 115 19.15 -0.10 26.81
C ASN A 115 19.54 0.93 25.74
N SER A 116 19.10 0.72 24.51
CA SER A 116 19.46 1.51 23.32
C SER A 116 18.33 2.42 22.83
N MET A 117 17.36 2.76 23.69
CA MET A 117 16.23 3.65 23.37
C MET A 117 16.65 5.03 22.84
N TYR A 118 17.86 5.49 23.18
CA TYR A 118 18.45 6.73 22.65
C TYR A 118 18.60 6.76 21.12
N ILE A 119 18.54 5.59 20.45
CA ILE A 119 18.55 5.49 18.98
C ILE A 119 17.33 6.21 18.38
N ILE A 120 16.14 6.06 18.99
CA ILE A 120 14.89 6.70 18.51
C ILE A 120 14.92 8.22 18.74
N ALA A 121 15.63 8.68 19.78
CA ALA A 121 15.65 10.10 20.17
C ALA A 121 16.29 11.04 19.14
N SER A 122 16.97 10.53 18.10
CA SER A 122 17.46 11.36 16.98
C SER A 122 17.29 10.63 15.66
N PRO A 123 16.10 10.69 15.05
CA PRO A 123 15.79 9.94 13.83
C PRO A 123 16.74 10.25 12.66
N HIS A 124 17.26 11.48 12.58
CA HIS A 124 18.20 11.90 11.54
C HIS A 124 19.57 11.19 11.58
N ASN A 125 19.95 10.63 12.73
CA ASN A 125 21.26 9.99 12.93
C ASN A 125 21.11 8.50 13.30
N ILE A 126 19.98 7.87 12.95
CA ILE A 126 19.69 6.48 13.32
C ILE A 126 20.83 5.54 12.94
N PHE A 127 21.38 5.63 11.72
CA PHE A 127 22.46 4.74 11.28
C PHE A 127 23.75 4.91 12.11
N LEU A 128 24.15 6.16 12.38
CA LEU A 128 25.32 6.46 13.21
C LEU A 128 25.12 6.01 14.67
N LYS A 129 23.89 6.11 15.18
CA LYS A 129 23.55 5.64 16.53
C LYS A 129 23.49 4.12 16.64
N ILE A 130 23.09 3.43 15.58
CA ILE A 130 23.15 1.96 15.51
C ILE A 130 24.61 1.50 15.50
N THR A 131 25.49 2.09 14.68
CA THR A 131 26.90 1.66 14.61
C THR A 131 27.69 1.94 15.89
N SER A 132 27.27 2.93 16.67
CA SER A 132 27.85 3.24 17.98
C SER A 132 27.16 2.51 19.15
N SER A 133 26.12 1.71 18.89
CA SER A 133 25.40 0.96 19.91
C SER A 133 26.13 -0.33 20.32
N PRO A 134 25.80 -0.94 21.47
CA PRO A 134 26.35 -2.22 21.88
C PRO A 134 26.25 -3.27 20.78
N PHE A 135 27.25 -4.15 20.68
CA PHE A 135 27.30 -5.19 19.64
C PHE A 135 26.00 -6.03 19.59
N ILE A 136 25.43 -6.36 20.75
CA ILE A 136 24.17 -7.11 20.85
C ILE A 136 23.02 -6.34 20.19
N THR A 137 22.94 -5.01 20.37
CA THR A 137 21.95 -4.15 19.71
C THR A 137 22.10 -4.22 18.19
N GLN A 138 23.33 -4.11 17.68
CA GLN A 138 23.60 -4.17 16.24
C GLN A 138 23.16 -5.51 15.64
N VAL A 139 23.49 -6.61 16.31
CA VAL A 139 23.10 -7.97 15.89
C VAL A 139 21.58 -8.13 15.88
N LEU A 140 20.89 -7.74 16.95
CA LEU A 140 19.43 -7.88 17.04
C LEU A 140 18.69 -6.99 16.03
N ILE A 141 19.16 -5.75 15.82
CA ILE A 141 18.62 -4.87 14.77
C ILE A 141 18.90 -5.46 13.37
N GLY A 142 20.07 -6.06 13.17
CA GLY A 142 20.41 -6.76 11.92
C GLY A 142 19.42 -7.90 11.63
N PHE A 143 19.16 -8.76 12.61
CA PHE A 143 18.14 -9.81 12.48
C PHE A 143 16.73 -9.25 12.22
N TYR A 144 16.35 -8.20 12.94
CA TYR A 144 15.08 -7.49 12.72
C TYR A 144 14.95 -6.99 11.29
N LEU A 145 15.98 -6.34 10.73
CA LEU A 145 15.96 -5.81 9.36
C LEU A 145 15.90 -6.92 8.32
N ILE A 146 16.67 -8.00 8.50
CA ILE A 146 16.62 -9.18 7.60
C ILE A 146 15.21 -9.78 7.61
N TYR A 147 14.62 -9.93 8.81
CA TYR A 147 13.28 -10.49 8.95
C TYR A 147 12.21 -9.57 8.36
N LEU A 148 12.33 -8.25 8.53
CA LEU A 148 11.43 -7.27 7.93
C LEU A 148 11.51 -7.27 6.40
N LEU A 149 12.73 -7.38 5.82
CA LEU A 149 12.93 -7.50 4.37
C LEU A 149 12.32 -8.79 3.81
N PHE A 150 12.49 -9.91 4.53
CA PHE A 150 11.88 -11.17 4.16
C PHE A 150 10.34 -11.07 4.21
N PHE A 151 9.82 -10.43 5.26
CA PHE A 151 8.39 -10.18 5.39
C PHE A 151 7.86 -9.29 4.27
N SER A 152 8.55 -8.20 3.91
CA SER A 152 8.12 -7.30 2.85
C SER A 152 8.01 -8.01 1.50
N TYR A 153 8.92 -8.96 1.23
CA TYR A 153 8.85 -9.82 0.05
C TYR A 153 7.55 -10.63 -0.02
N ILE A 154 7.20 -11.32 1.05
CA ILE A 154 6.01 -12.19 1.13
C ILE A 154 4.71 -11.39 1.19
N PHE A 155 4.76 -10.23 1.83
CA PHE A 155 3.60 -9.42 2.13
C PHE A 155 2.83 -9.03 0.86
N LEU A 156 3.52 -8.78 -0.27
CA LEU A 156 2.87 -8.42 -1.53
C LEU A 156 1.82 -9.47 -1.97
N GLY A 157 2.15 -10.76 -1.94
CA GLY A 157 1.22 -11.84 -2.26
C GLY A 157 0.10 -11.96 -1.24
N LYS A 158 0.41 -11.87 0.05
CA LYS A 158 -0.62 -11.92 1.11
C LYS A 158 -1.61 -10.76 1.03
N PHE A 159 -1.13 -9.58 0.65
CA PHE A 159 -1.99 -8.44 0.35
C PHE A 159 -2.91 -8.74 -0.83
N GLY A 160 -2.38 -9.31 -1.92
CA GLY A 160 -3.19 -9.75 -3.06
C GLY A 160 -4.26 -10.77 -2.70
N ASN A 161 -3.91 -11.76 -1.86
CA ASN A 161 -4.86 -12.74 -1.33
C ASN A 161 -5.99 -12.04 -0.56
N SER A 162 -5.66 -11.09 0.31
CA SER A 162 -6.65 -10.36 1.10
C SER A 162 -7.63 -9.58 0.22
N LEU A 163 -7.17 -9.01 -0.90
CA LEU A 163 -8.00 -8.31 -1.88
C LEU A 163 -9.00 -9.22 -2.60
N THR A 164 -8.81 -10.55 -2.56
CA THR A 164 -9.78 -11.51 -3.12
C THR A 164 -10.97 -11.79 -2.19
N LYS A 165 -10.94 -11.30 -0.95
CA LYS A 165 -11.96 -11.53 0.08
C LYS A 165 -12.97 -10.39 0.08
N THR A 166 -14.25 -10.73 0.14
CA THR A 166 -15.36 -9.77 0.05
C THR A 166 -15.95 -9.38 1.41
N ASN A 167 -15.59 -10.10 2.48
CA ASN A 167 -16.06 -9.86 3.84
C ASN A 167 -14.92 -9.38 4.75
N PHE A 168 -15.26 -8.78 5.89
CA PHE A 168 -14.30 -8.29 6.87
C PHE A 168 -13.41 -9.41 7.42
N LYS A 169 -14.03 -10.49 7.91
CA LYS A 169 -13.35 -11.56 8.66
C LYS A 169 -12.27 -12.24 7.83
N ASP A 170 -12.59 -12.66 6.61
CA ASP A 170 -11.63 -13.40 5.80
C ASP A 170 -10.51 -12.48 5.31
N ALA A 171 -10.83 -11.23 4.96
CA ALA A 171 -9.83 -10.24 4.57
C ALA A 171 -8.84 -9.95 5.71
N PHE A 172 -9.36 -9.71 6.92
CA PHE A 172 -8.58 -9.49 8.13
C PHE A 172 -7.70 -10.68 8.50
N LEU A 173 -8.27 -11.89 8.59
CA LEU A 173 -7.48 -13.08 8.93
C LEU A 173 -6.42 -13.38 7.88
N THR A 174 -6.74 -13.16 6.60
CA THR A 174 -5.78 -13.36 5.51
C THR A 174 -4.58 -12.43 5.65
N ILE A 175 -4.79 -11.14 5.94
CA ILE A 175 -3.68 -10.21 6.06
C ILE A 175 -2.87 -10.50 7.32
N VAL A 176 -3.50 -10.70 8.49
CA VAL A 176 -2.78 -10.99 9.75
C VAL A 176 -2.00 -12.30 9.66
N SER A 177 -2.53 -13.30 8.95
CA SER A 177 -1.82 -14.56 8.70
C SER A 177 -0.49 -14.38 7.97
N SER A 178 -0.22 -13.23 7.34
CA SER A 178 1.07 -12.96 6.71
C SER A 178 2.24 -13.06 7.67
N LEU A 179 2.03 -12.91 8.98
CA LEU A 179 3.06 -13.03 10.02
C LEU A 179 3.43 -14.49 10.36
N ILE A 180 2.56 -15.46 10.06
CA ILE A 180 2.68 -16.83 10.59
C ILE A 180 2.43 -17.94 9.56
N ASP A 181 1.96 -17.65 8.35
CA ASP A 181 1.68 -18.67 7.34
C ASP A 181 2.93 -19.10 6.58
N PHE A 182 3.76 -19.90 7.24
CA PHE A 182 5.01 -20.44 6.68
C PHE A 182 4.79 -21.27 5.40
N SER A 183 3.64 -21.96 5.27
CA SER A 183 3.33 -22.72 4.05
C SER A 183 3.23 -21.80 2.84
N TYR A 184 2.58 -20.65 3.01
CA TYR A 184 2.53 -19.62 1.98
C TYR A 184 3.91 -19.03 1.70
N TRP A 185 4.69 -18.75 2.75
CA TRP A 185 6.02 -18.14 2.64
C TRP A 185 6.93 -18.96 1.73
N VAL A 186 7.00 -20.27 1.94
CA VAL A 186 7.83 -21.16 1.12
C VAL A 186 7.39 -21.12 -0.36
N LYS A 187 6.09 -21.06 -0.64
CA LYS A 187 5.57 -21.02 -2.01
C LYS A 187 5.88 -19.71 -2.74
N THR A 188 6.16 -18.62 -2.03
CA THR A 188 6.55 -17.33 -2.66
C THR A 188 7.95 -17.38 -3.29
N PHE A 189 8.77 -18.39 -2.98
CA PHE A 189 10.10 -18.59 -3.57
C PHE A 189 10.02 -19.21 -4.97
N ASN A 190 9.33 -18.52 -5.88
CA ASN A 190 9.28 -18.87 -7.29
C ASN A 190 9.66 -17.67 -8.17
N ILE A 191 10.22 -17.97 -9.35
CA ILE A 191 10.77 -16.96 -10.26
C ILE A 191 9.70 -15.95 -10.71
N LYS A 192 8.46 -16.41 -10.93
CA LYS A 192 7.38 -15.53 -11.41
C LYS A 192 7.00 -14.51 -10.34
N TYR A 193 6.85 -14.93 -9.10
CA TYR A 193 6.62 -14.05 -7.95
C TYR A 193 7.77 -13.07 -7.78
N PHE A 194 9.01 -13.58 -7.80
CA PHE A 194 10.20 -12.75 -7.64
C PHE A 194 10.25 -11.62 -8.68
N LEU A 195 9.99 -11.92 -9.94
CA LEU A 195 9.96 -10.90 -11.01
C LEU A 195 8.84 -9.87 -10.80
N ILE A 196 7.66 -10.30 -10.36
CA ILE A 196 6.55 -9.37 -10.05
C ILE A 196 6.96 -8.45 -8.90
N TYR A 197 7.48 -9.01 -7.81
CA TYR A 197 7.91 -8.25 -6.65
C TYR A 197 9.04 -7.27 -7.00
N LEU A 198 10.05 -7.70 -7.76
CA LEU A 198 11.19 -6.88 -8.13
C LEU A 198 10.77 -5.68 -9.00
N ILE A 199 9.91 -5.91 -10.00
CA ILE A 199 9.43 -4.81 -10.85
C ILE A 199 8.52 -3.88 -10.06
N TRP A 200 7.65 -4.45 -9.21
CA TRP A 200 6.79 -3.65 -8.35
C TRP A 200 7.61 -2.78 -7.37
N SER A 201 8.61 -3.35 -6.71
CA SER A 201 9.44 -2.63 -5.73
C SER A 201 10.30 -1.55 -6.41
N PHE A 202 10.84 -1.82 -7.60
CA PHE A 202 11.60 -0.83 -8.36
C PHE A 202 10.72 0.37 -8.78
N ILE A 203 9.56 0.10 -9.39
CA ILE A 203 8.64 1.15 -9.84
C ILE A 203 8.12 1.97 -8.66
N THR A 204 7.68 1.30 -7.59
CA THR A 204 7.17 1.99 -6.40
C THR A 204 8.27 2.80 -5.74
N SER A 205 9.47 2.26 -5.55
CA SER A 205 10.60 2.99 -4.94
C SER A 205 10.95 4.26 -5.71
N ILE A 206 11.08 4.18 -7.04
CA ILE A 206 11.39 5.35 -7.88
C ILE A 206 10.30 6.41 -7.78
N ILE A 207 9.04 6.01 -7.94
CA ILE A 207 7.95 6.99 -7.97
C ILE A 207 7.74 7.57 -6.57
N TYR A 208 7.82 6.78 -5.50
CA TYR A 208 7.75 7.30 -4.13
C TYR A 208 8.91 8.24 -3.80
N PHE A 209 10.12 7.98 -4.28
CA PHE A 209 11.25 8.88 -4.12
C PHE A 209 10.97 10.26 -4.74
N PHE A 210 10.52 10.28 -6.00
CA PHE A 210 10.19 11.54 -6.68
C PHE A 210 8.97 12.25 -6.08
N THR A 211 7.92 11.52 -5.69
CA THR A 211 6.74 12.14 -5.05
C THR A 211 7.06 12.66 -3.66
N ALA A 212 7.88 11.97 -2.86
CA ALA A 212 8.30 12.45 -1.55
C ALA A 212 9.13 13.74 -1.64
N ILE A 213 10.07 13.80 -2.59
CA ILE A 213 10.84 15.02 -2.87
C ILE A 213 9.88 16.15 -3.32
N GLY A 214 8.96 15.85 -4.23
CA GLY A 214 7.95 16.80 -4.69
C GLY A 214 7.07 17.34 -3.56
N PHE A 215 6.63 16.47 -2.64
CA PHE A 215 5.83 16.90 -1.50
C PHE A 215 6.60 17.80 -0.54
N ILE A 216 7.80 17.37 -0.11
CA ILE A 216 8.59 18.05 0.92
C ILE A 216 9.15 19.38 0.42
N PHE A 217 9.70 19.41 -0.80
CA PHE A 217 10.46 20.57 -1.28
C PHE A 217 9.67 21.51 -2.19
N ILE A 218 8.57 21.04 -2.81
CA ILE A 218 7.78 21.85 -3.74
C ILE A 218 6.42 22.16 -3.14
N ILE A 219 5.64 21.14 -2.78
CA ILE A 219 4.21 21.33 -2.46
C ILE A 219 3.98 21.94 -1.09
N TYR A 220 4.58 21.41 -0.01
CA TYR A 220 4.41 22.00 1.33
C TYR A 220 4.82 23.48 1.40
N PRO A 221 5.96 23.90 0.82
CA PRO A 221 6.32 25.32 0.74
C PRO A 221 5.36 26.16 -0.12
N THR A 222 4.87 25.61 -1.24
CA THR A 222 4.02 26.36 -2.18
C THR A 222 2.55 26.43 -1.78
N ILE A 223 2.01 25.50 -0.99
CA ILE A 223 0.63 25.58 -0.46
C ILE A 223 0.42 26.88 0.33
N LEU A 224 1.39 27.28 1.14
CA LEU A 224 1.31 28.50 1.96
C LEU A 224 1.53 29.78 1.16
N GLN A 225 2.28 29.72 0.05
CA GLN A 225 2.69 30.89 -0.72
C GLN A 225 1.85 31.13 -1.98
N ASN A 226 1.32 30.08 -2.60
CA ASN A 226 0.58 30.11 -3.87
C ASN A 226 -0.54 29.05 -3.89
N PRO A 227 -1.69 29.31 -3.24
CA PRO A 227 -2.77 28.33 -3.11
C PRO A 227 -3.34 27.84 -4.46
N ASN A 228 -3.30 28.69 -5.50
CA ASN A 228 -3.72 28.30 -6.85
C ASN A 228 -2.83 27.22 -7.47
N LEU A 229 -1.53 27.22 -7.17
CA LEU A 229 -0.58 26.21 -7.66
C LEU A 229 -0.86 24.86 -6.99
N SER A 230 -1.20 24.87 -5.69
CA SER A 230 -1.55 23.64 -4.97
C SER A 230 -2.81 22.97 -5.49
N LEU A 231 -3.79 23.73 -5.98
CA LEU A 231 -5.01 23.19 -6.60
C LEU A 231 -4.75 22.42 -7.90
N ILE A 232 -3.61 22.66 -8.57
CA ILE A 232 -3.20 21.94 -9.78
C ILE A 232 -2.27 20.77 -9.42
N LEU A 233 -1.32 21.00 -8.52
CA LEU A 233 -0.30 20.00 -8.16
C LEU A 233 -0.88 18.82 -7.38
N ILE A 234 -1.84 19.05 -6.47
CA ILE A 234 -2.42 17.97 -5.65
C ILE A 234 -3.16 16.96 -6.52
N PRO A 235 -4.10 17.33 -7.41
CA PRO A 235 -4.74 16.37 -8.31
C PRO A 235 -3.77 15.61 -9.21
N LEU A 236 -2.68 16.25 -9.66
CA LEU A 236 -1.66 15.59 -10.46
C LEU A 236 -0.94 14.50 -9.65
N LEU A 237 -0.52 14.80 -8.42
CA LEU A 237 0.12 13.81 -7.55
C LEU A 237 -0.83 12.69 -7.15
N VAL A 238 -2.07 13.03 -6.81
CA VAL A 238 -3.12 12.05 -6.51
C VAL A 238 -3.39 11.16 -7.73
N SER A 239 -3.32 11.69 -8.95
CA SER A 239 -3.42 10.89 -10.17
C SER A 239 -2.30 9.87 -10.28
N ILE A 240 -1.05 10.28 -10.05
CA ILE A 240 0.12 9.38 -10.05
C ILE A 240 -0.03 8.31 -8.96
N TYR A 241 -0.40 8.72 -7.75
CA TYR A 241 -0.61 7.81 -6.62
C TYR A 241 -1.75 6.82 -6.88
N THR A 242 -2.84 7.26 -7.51
CA THR A 242 -3.96 6.40 -7.88
C THR A 242 -3.56 5.34 -8.91
N ILE A 243 -2.77 5.71 -9.92
CA ILE A 243 -2.22 4.77 -10.91
C ILE A 243 -1.32 3.75 -10.21
N LEU A 244 -0.45 4.22 -9.30
CA LEU A 244 0.41 3.35 -8.48
C LEU A 244 -0.38 2.40 -7.58
N ALA A 245 -1.48 2.86 -6.98
CA ALA A 245 -2.34 2.05 -6.14
C ALA A 245 -2.96 0.92 -6.97
N TYR A 246 -3.51 1.22 -8.15
CA TYR A 246 -4.03 0.21 -9.07
C TYR A 246 -2.95 -0.78 -9.50
N PHE A 247 -1.78 -0.28 -9.87
CA PHE A 247 -0.63 -1.11 -10.21
C PHE A 247 -0.23 -2.03 -9.05
N THR A 248 -0.27 -1.55 -7.81
CA THR A 248 0.00 -2.34 -6.59
C THR A 248 -1.06 -3.41 -6.37
N PHE A 249 -2.34 -3.08 -6.52
CA PHE A 249 -3.44 -4.06 -6.39
C PHE A 249 -3.29 -5.19 -7.40
N PHE A 250 -3.07 -4.88 -8.68
CA PHE A 250 -2.88 -5.93 -9.68
C PHE A 250 -1.57 -6.70 -9.46
N SER A 251 -0.46 -6.04 -9.12
CA SER A 251 0.81 -6.72 -8.80
C SER A 251 0.62 -7.71 -7.65
N SER A 252 -0.04 -7.28 -6.59
CA SER A 252 -0.32 -8.11 -5.42
C SER A 252 -1.18 -9.33 -5.76
N TYR A 253 -2.27 -9.14 -6.52
CA TYR A 253 -3.15 -10.23 -6.93
C TYR A 253 -2.44 -11.25 -7.82
N PHE A 254 -1.68 -10.79 -8.82
CA PHE A 254 -0.95 -11.71 -9.68
C PHE A 254 0.20 -12.41 -8.94
N ALA A 255 0.84 -11.75 -7.97
CA ALA A 255 1.81 -12.39 -7.08
C ALA A 255 1.16 -13.53 -6.26
N ASP A 256 -0.02 -13.30 -5.66
CA ASP A 256 -0.78 -14.35 -4.98
C ASP A 256 -1.14 -15.52 -5.91
N LYS A 257 -1.65 -15.21 -7.10
CA LYS A 257 -2.00 -16.21 -8.11
C LYS A 257 -0.81 -17.10 -8.48
N THR A 258 0.39 -16.53 -8.60
CA THR A 258 1.62 -17.30 -8.85
C THR A 258 2.13 -18.10 -7.66
N THR A 259 1.63 -17.83 -6.46
CA THR A 259 2.01 -18.56 -5.23
C THR A 259 1.10 -19.78 -5.00
N ARG A 260 -0.12 -19.75 -5.56
CA ARG A 260 -1.13 -20.81 -5.39
C ARG A 260 -1.10 -21.88 -6.48
N ASN A 261 -0.55 -21.53 -7.64
CA ASN A 261 -0.41 -22.39 -8.81
C ASN A 261 1.00 -22.97 -8.89
#